data_AF-A0A518I467-F1
#
_entry.id   AF-A0A518I467-F1
#
_cell.length_a   1.000
_cell.length_b   1.000
_cell.length_c   1.000
_cell.angle_alpha   90.00
_cell.angle_beta   90.00
_cell.angle_gamma   90.00
#
_symmetry.space_group_name_H-M   'P 1'
#
loop_
_entity.id
_entity.type
_entity.pdbx_description
1 polymer ?
#
loop_
_entity_poly.entity_id
_entity_poly.type
_entity_poly.pdbx_seq_one_letter_code
_entity_poly.pdbx_strand_id
1 'polypeptide(L)'
;MSETFSDPPGSTIASAPTLYRHSGKVSPVSLVVAAAVLIPLGILFGAIYSAAVVYLPFIKLRGLVTFFVGGGFGVVAGTLCYKLKYRSRMMAFLTVIGFTAIGYYSSWAVHPALVIGPGELGGDFVPLLIQGFDPGVIIGWMKGIFTDGIWAMGAGAALSGWGAVAIWVLEAALIFGTAFVSGMAAYGNRPFCEHCHRWNDETEELAVLPVSTTDPAWMQIRNGNFDALKKLQIASDSDVAYVELRLADCPTCDESDYLSAIGITLTVDEGQLKKNETDIFRHLSVTRAQRDEIVDFAAAMAEAVQLMKEEEEALNEAADDPIDPNEPAV
;
A
#
# COMPACT_ATOMS: atom_id res chain seq x y z
N MET A 1 -16.83 -62.98 -5.88
CA MET A 1 -16.09 -62.15 -4.89
C MET A 1 -15.36 -61.10 -5.69
N SER A 2 -15.97 -59.91 -5.81
CA SER A 2 -15.39 -58.74 -6.48
C SER A 2 -14.72 -57.90 -5.40
N GLU A 3 -13.39 -57.90 -5.38
CA GLU A 3 -12.63 -57.00 -4.53
C GLU A 3 -12.87 -55.56 -5.01
N THR A 4 -13.54 -54.79 -4.17
CA THR A 4 -13.67 -53.34 -4.31
C THR A 4 -12.32 -52.75 -3.94
N PHE A 5 -11.53 -52.44 -4.97
CA PHE A 5 -10.32 -51.64 -4.83
C PHE A 5 -10.73 -50.28 -4.28
N SER A 6 -10.45 -50.08 -3.00
CA SER A 6 -10.71 -48.82 -2.31
C SER A 6 -9.61 -47.86 -2.73
N ASP A 7 -9.95 -46.79 -3.43
CA ASP A 7 -8.98 -45.74 -3.74
C ASP A 7 -8.34 -45.24 -2.44
N PRO A 8 -7.01 -45.07 -2.39
CA PRO A 8 -6.34 -44.61 -1.19
C PRO A 8 -6.84 -43.20 -0.81
N PRO A 9 -7.21 -42.96 0.46
CA PRO A 9 -7.53 -41.62 0.95
C PRO A 9 -6.25 -40.80 0.92
N GLY A 10 -6.10 -39.91 -0.07
CA GLY A 10 -4.96 -39.00 -0.13
C GLY A 10 -4.52 -38.54 -1.51
N SER A 11 -5.05 -39.08 -2.61
CA SER A 11 -4.76 -38.55 -3.95
C SER A 11 -5.64 -37.33 -4.26
N THR A 12 -5.44 -36.25 -3.52
CA THR A 12 -5.90 -34.93 -3.94
C THR A 12 -5.10 -34.59 -5.19
N ILE A 13 -5.69 -34.74 -6.37
CA ILE A 13 -5.09 -34.25 -7.62
C ILE A 13 -4.81 -32.76 -7.38
N ALA A 14 -3.54 -32.41 -7.23
CA ALA A 14 -3.13 -31.04 -6.99
C ALA A 14 -3.63 -30.21 -8.19
N SER A 15 -4.66 -29.42 -7.95
CA SER A 15 -5.14 -28.43 -8.90
C SER A 15 -3.98 -27.52 -9.29
N ALA A 16 -3.87 -27.23 -10.59
CA ALA A 16 -2.83 -26.34 -11.10
C ALA A 16 -2.78 -25.04 -10.27
N PRO A 17 -1.59 -24.49 -9.97
CA PRO A 17 -1.49 -23.27 -9.19
C PRO A 17 -2.26 -22.13 -9.83
N THR A 18 -2.92 -21.34 -9.00
CA THR A 18 -3.64 -20.14 -9.44
C THR A 18 -3.15 -18.94 -8.66
N LEU A 19 -3.10 -17.79 -9.33
CA LEU A 19 -2.82 -16.53 -8.66
C LEU A 19 -4.01 -16.16 -7.78
N TYR A 20 -3.73 -15.76 -6.55
CA TYR A 20 -4.75 -15.34 -5.61
C TYR A 20 -5.59 -14.20 -6.17
N ARG A 21 -6.91 -14.33 -6.00
CA ARG A 21 -7.88 -13.30 -6.31
C ARG A 21 -8.84 -13.20 -5.14
N HIS A 22 -9.04 -11.98 -4.63
CA HIS A 22 -10.04 -11.77 -3.58
C HIS A 22 -11.44 -12.22 -4.06
N SER A 23 -12.21 -12.80 -3.15
CA SER A 23 -13.53 -13.38 -3.44
C SER A 23 -14.62 -12.38 -3.84
N GLY A 24 -14.35 -11.08 -3.69
CA GLY A 24 -15.33 -10.01 -3.92
C GLY A 24 -16.29 -9.79 -2.76
N LYS A 25 -16.21 -10.59 -1.68
CA LYS A 25 -17.19 -10.58 -0.59
C LYS A 25 -16.98 -9.42 0.37
N VAL A 26 -18.08 -8.77 0.76
CA VAL A 26 -18.12 -7.81 1.87
C VAL A 26 -19.37 -8.10 2.70
N SER A 27 -19.20 -8.23 4.02
CA SER A 27 -20.34 -8.44 4.91
C SER A 27 -21.19 -7.16 4.99
N PRO A 28 -22.53 -7.25 4.90
CA PRO A 28 -23.41 -6.09 5.13
C PRO A 28 -23.16 -5.42 6.48
N VAL A 29 -22.86 -6.20 7.52
CA VAL A 29 -22.52 -5.69 8.86
C VAL A 29 -21.26 -4.82 8.79
N SER A 30 -20.24 -5.26 8.05
CA SER A 30 -19.02 -4.48 7.86
C SER A 30 -19.29 -3.14 7.18
N LEU A 31 -20.20 -3.08 6.20
CA LEU A 31 -20.57 -1.82 5.55
C LEU A 31 -21.25 -0.84 6.52
N VAL A 32 -22.16 -1.34 7.37
CA VAL A 32 -22.82 -0.52 8.38
C VAL A 32 -21.83 0.01 9.41
N VAL A 33 -20.92 -0.84 9.90
CA VAL A 33 -19.86 -0.43 10.84
C VAL A 33 -18.94 0.59 10.19
N ALA A 34 -18.52 0.37 8.93
CA ALA A 34 -17.71 1.32 8.20
C ALA A 34 -18.39 2.69 8.07
N ALA A 35 -19.67 2.72 7.69
CA ALA A 35 -20.44 3.97 7.59
C ALA A 35 -20.57 4.68 8.94
N ALA A 36 -20.91 3.95 10.01
CA ALA A 36 -21.07 4.49 11.35
C ALA A 36 -19.78 5.11 11.91
N VAL A 37 -18.61 4.59 11.52
CA VAL A 37 -17.30 5.11 11.93
C VAL A 37 -16.84 6.24 11.01
N LEU A 38 -16.89 6.04 9.69
CA LEU A 38 -16.28 6.95 8.72
C LEU A 38 -17.10 8.21 8.48
N ILE A 39 -18.43 8.19 8.55
CA ILE A 39 -19.23 9.40 8.33
C ILE A 39 -18.94 10.47 9.39
N PRO A 40 -19.03 10.19 10.71
CA PRO A 40 -18.73 11.20 11.74
C PRO A 40 -17.27 11.65 11.72
N LEU A 41 -16.33 10.72 11.52
CA LEU A 41 -14.92 11.06 11.38
C LEU A 41 -14.66 11.95 10.17
N GLY A 42 -15.38 11.73 9.06
CA GLY A 42 -15.22 12.50 7.83
C GLY A 42 -15.66 13.94 8.07
N ILE A 43 -16.82 14.12 8.69
CA ILE A 43 -17.33 15.44 9.10
C ILE A 43 -16.32 16.17 9.99
N LEU A 44 -15.82 15.48 11.02
CA LEU A 44 -14.86 16.05 11.96
C LEU A 44 -13.54 16.44 11.28
N PHE A 45 -12.94 15.54 10.51
CA PHE A 45 -11.68 15.78 9.81
C PHE A 45 -11.82 16.87 8.74
N GLY A 46 -12.95 16.91 8.04
CA GLY A 46 -13.28 17.99 7.10
C GLY A 46 -13.33 19.34 7.79
N ALA A 47 -13.98 19.43 8.96
CA ALA A 47 -14.04 20.68 9.71
C ALA A 47 -12.65 21.12 10.22
N ILE A 48 -11.84 20.19 10.74
CA ILE A 48 -10.44 20.45 11.15
C ILE A 48 -9.61 20.92 9.96
N TYR A 49 -9.75 20.29 8.80
CA TYR A 49 -9.06 20.68 7.57
C TYR A 49 -9.44 22.11 7.15
N SER A 50 -10.74 22.42 7.12
CA SER A 50 -11.23 23.75 6.79
C SER A 50 -10.66 24.81 7.74
N ALA A 51 -10.66 24.55 9.04
CA ALA A 51 -10.06 25.44 10.03
C ALA A 51 -8.55 25.63 9.78
N ALA A 52 -7.81 24.56 9.46
CA ALA A 52 -6.40 24.67 9.11
C ALA A 52 -6.18 25.54 7.87
N VAL A 53 -7.00 25.39 6.82
CA VAL A 53 -6.92 26.23 5.61
C VAL A 53 -7.20 27.69 5.92
N VAL A 54 -8.20 27.99 6.76
CA VAL A 54 -8.56 29.37 7.11
C VAL A 54 -7.49 30.03 7.98
N TYR A 55 -7.05 29.37 9.04
CA TYR A 55 -6.22 29.99 10.07
C TYR A 55 -4.71 29.91 9.83
N LEU A 56 -4.22 29.03 8.94
CA LEU A 56 -2.79 28.98 8.62
C LEU A 56 -2.42 30.07 7.60
N PRO A 57 -1.53 31.02 7.91
CA PRO A 57 -1.19 32.11 6.99
C PRO A 57 -0.21 31.69 5.89
N PHE A 58 0.46 30.55 6.02
CA PHE A 58 1.52 30.12 5.11
C PHE A 58 1.00 29.21 3.99
N ILE A 59 1.03 29.68 2.74
CA ILE A 59 0.54 28.94 1.57
C ILE A 59 1.22 27.57 1.37
N LYS A 60 2.53 27.47 1.63
CA LYS A 60 3.28 26.20 1.52
C LYS A 60 2.80 25.18 2.56
N LEU A 61 2.50 25.66 3.77
CA LEU A 61 1.99 24.82 4.84
C LEU A 61 0.56 24.34 4.54
N ARG A 62 -0.28 25.18 3.93
CA ARG A 62 -1.62 24.76 3.47
C ARG A 62 -1.53 23.60 2.49
N GLY A 63 -0.69 23.70 1.45
CA GLY A 63 -0.48 22.62 0.50
C GLY A 63 0.03 21.32 1.14
N LEU A 64 0.90 21.43 2.14
CA LEU A 64 1.37 20.27 2.91
C LEU A 64 0.25 19.64 3.75
N VAL A 65 -0.59 20.44 4.39
CA VAL A 65 -1.76 19.97 5.14
C VAL A 65 -2.75 19.25 4.22
N THR A 66 -3.01 19.77 3.02
CA THR A 66 -3.82 19.11 1.99
C THR A 66 -3.34 17.70 1.70
N PHE A 67 -2.02 17.53 1.51
CA PHE A 67 -1.40 16.22 1.27
C PHE A 67 -1.59 15.26 2.47
N PHE A 68 -1.32 15.72 3.69
CA PHE A 68 -1.43 14.88 4.88
C PHE A 68 -2.88 14.53 5.24
N VAL A 69 -3.83 15.44 5.03
CA VAL A 69 -5.25 15.17 5.28
C VAL A 69 -5.79 14.15 4.27
N GLY A 70 -5.44 14.28 2.99
CA GLY A 70 -5.75 13.25 1.99
C GLY A 70 -5.15 11.89 2.37
N GLY A 71 -3.86 11.85 2.68
CA GLY A 71 -3.20 10.64 3.19
C GLY A 71 -3.88 10.05 4.43
N GLY A 72 -4.26 10.89 5.38
CA GLY A 72 -4.97 10.50 6.60
C GLY A 72 -6.34 9.88 6.32
N PHE A 73 -7.12 10.45 5.39
CA PHE A 73 -8.38 9.86 4.94
C PHE A 73 -8.16 8.45 4.38
N GLY A 74 -7.18 8.30 3.51
CA GLY A 74 -6.81 7.02 2.92
C GLY A 74 -6.43 5.98 3.96
N VAL A 75 -5.44 6.28 4.81
CA VAL A 75 -4.94 5.34 5.84
C VAL A 75 -6.06 4.88 6.77
N VAL A 76 -6.90 5.80 7.26
CA VAL A 76 -8.01 5.46 8.16
C VAL A 76 -9.02 4.54 7.48
N ALA A 77 -9.50 4.87 6.27
CA ALA A 77 -10.46 4.06 5.56
C ALA A 77 -9.87 2.69 5.13
N GLY A 78 -8.64 2.67 4.60
CA GLY A 78 -7.96 1.45 4.17
C GLY A 78 -7.72 0.48 5.33
N THR A 79 -7.24 0.99 6.47
CA THR A 79 -7.03 0.20 7.69
C THR A 79 -8.36 -0.35 8.22
N LEU A 80 -9.43 0.44 8.16
CA LEU A 80 -10.74 -0.02 8.57
C LEU A 80 -11.27 -1.12 7.65
N CYS A 81 -11.14 -0.99 6.32
CA CYS A 81 -11.48 -2.03 5.36
C CYS A 81 -10.71 -3.33 5.60
N TYR A 82 -9.41 -3.23 5.92
CA TYR A 82 -8.58 -4.37 6.32
C TYR A 82 -9.12 -5.04 7.58
N LYS A 83 -9.36 -4.27 8.66
CA LYS A 83 -9.89 -4.79 9.93
C LYS A 83 -11.29 -5.42 9.78
N LEU A 84 -12.13 -4.85 8.93
CA LEU A 84 -13.46 -5.34 8.62
C LEU A 84 -13.49 -6.46 7.57
N LYS A 85 -12.30 -6.92 7.13
CA LYS A 85 -12.09 -8.06 6.25
C LYS A 85 -12.85 -7.92 4.93
N TYR A 86 -12.76 -6.75 4.31
CA TYR A 86 -13.27 -6.54 2.95
C TYR A 86 -12.48 -7.46 2.00
N ARG A 87 -13.16 -8.32 1.23
CA ARG A 87 -12.51 -9.15 0.20
C ARG A 87 -12.79 -8.58 -1.19
N SER A 88 -12.92 -7.26 -1.31
CA SER A 88 -13.18 -6.58 -2.59
C SER A 88 -12.40 -5.28 -2.65
N ARG A 89 -11.40 -5.24 -3.54
CA ARG A 89 -10.62 -4.02 -3.81
C ARG A 89 -11.51 -2.87 -4.28
N MET A 90 -12.53 -3.17 -5.09
CA MET A 90 -13.48 -2.16 -5.54
C MET A 90 -14.26 -1.56 -4.36
N MET A 91 -14.72 -2.37 -3.41
CA MET A 91 -15.43 -1.85 -2.22
C MET A 91 -14.50 -1.09 -1.27
N ALA A 92 -13.25 -1.51 -1.12
CA ALA A 92 -12.25 -0.75 -0.36
C ALA A 92 -12.00 0.61 -1.01
N PHE A 93 -11.79 0.64 -2.33
CA PHE A 93 -11.68 1.88 -3.11
C PHE A 93 -12.89 2.81 -2.92
N LEU A 94 -14.11 2.29 -3.11
CA LEU A 94 -15.33 3.09 -2.93
C LEU A 94 -15.49 3.62 -1.50
N THR A 95 -15.04 2.86 -0.50
CA THR A 95 -15.06 3.30 0.90
C THR A 95 -14.07 4.44 1.14
N VAL A 96 -12.84 4.35 0.60
CA VAL A 96 -11.84 5.42 0.67
C VAL A 96 -12.33 6.69 -0.02
N ILE A 97 -12.85 6.58 -1.25
CA ILE A 97 -13.36 7.72 -2.02
C ILE A 97 -14.59 8.32 -1.34
N GLY A 98 -15.52 7.48 -0.85
CA GLY A 98 -16.71 7.93 -0.14
C GLY A 98 -16.37 8.70 1.14
N PHE A 99 -15.47 8.16 1.95
CA PHE A 99 -14.99 8.83 3.17
C PHE A 99 -14.30 10.17 2.87
N THR A 100 -13.42 10.18 1.87
CA THR A 100 -12.73 11.39 1.42
C THR A 100 -13.72 12.44 0.91
N ALA A 101 -14.74 12.03 0.16
CA ALA A 101 -15.79 12.91 -0.34
C ALA A 101 -16.63 13.52 0.79
N ILE A 102 -17.00 12.73 1.81
CA ILE A 102 -17.69 13.25 3.00
C ILE A 102 -16.82 14.28 3.72
N GLY A 103 -15.53 14.00 3.89
CA GLY A 103 -14.60 14.93 4.51
C GLY A 103 -14.43 16.22 3.73
N TYR A 104 -14.20 16.12 2.43
CA TYR A 104 -14.05 17.27 1.54
C TYR A 104 -15.35 18.10 1.42
N TYR A 105 -16.51 17.44 1.36
CA TYR A 105 -17.80 18.12 1.41
C TYR A 105 -17.97 18.89 2.72
N SER A 106 -17.66 18.24 3.85
CA SER A 106 -17.79 18.86 5.17
C SER A 106 -16.83 20.03 5.36
N SER A 107 -15.63 19.98 4.78
CA SER A 107 -14.71 21.12 4.82
C SER A 107 -15.26 22.34 4.10
N TRP A 108 -15.91 22.14 2.94
CA TRP A 108 -16.61 23.20 2.21
C TRP A 108 -17.84 23.70 2.96
N ALA A 109 -18.59 22.81 3.62
CA ALA A 109 -19.79 23.15 4.38
C ALA A 109 -19.48 24.12 5.52
N VAL A 110 -18.44 23.86 6.33
CA VAL A 110 -18.13 24.71 7.49
C VAL A 110 -17.29 25.95 7.14
N HIS A 111 -16.69 25.98 5.95
CA HIS A 111 -15.76 27.04 5.52
C HIS A 111 -16.33 28.47 5.63
N PRO A 112 -17.59 28.77 5.24
CA PRO A 112 -18.14 30.12 5.31
C PRO A 112 -18.15 30.66 6.75
N ALA A 113 -18.63 29.85 7.70
CA ALA A 113 -18.68 30.23 9.11
C ALA A 113 -17.29 30.46 9.68
N LEU A 114 -16.30 29.63 9.30
CA LEU A 114 -14.93 29.75 9.77
C LEU A 114 -14.21 30.98 9.20
N VAL A 115 -14.44 31.34 7.93
CA VAL A 115 -13.83 32.52 7.31
C VAL A 115 -14.36 33.82 7.93
N ILE A 116 -15.67 33.93 8.09
CA ILE A 116 -16.29 35.12 8.71
C ILE A 116 -15.96 35.17 10.21
N GLY A 117 -15.95 34.00 10.84
CA GLY A 117 -15.49 33.81 12.21
C GLY A 117 -16.54 34.16 13.27
N PRO A 118 -16.34 33.67 14.51
CA PRO A 118 -17.31 33.83 15.59
C PRO A 118 -17.44 35.28 16.10
N GLY A 119 -16.43 36.13 15.87
CA GLY A 119 -16.46 37.54 16.28
C GLY A 119 -17.45 38.38 15.48
N GLU A 120 -17.51 38.18 14.17
CA GLU A 120 -18.42 38.90 13.28
C GLU A 120 -19.84 38.30 13.30
N LEU A 121 -19.94 36.97 13.36
CA LEU A 121 -21.24 36.27 13.35
C LEU A 121 -21.92 36.25 14.72
N GLY A 122 -21.17 36.34 15.82
CA GLY A 122 -21.72 36.23 17.17
C GLY A 122 -22.59 34.97 17.34
N GLY A 123 -23.87 35.17 17.65
CA GLY A 123 -24.86 34.09 17.83
C GLY A 123 -25.16 33.29 16.56
N ASP A 124 -24.89 33.83 15.37
CA ASP A 124 -25.18 33.20 14.09
C ASP A 124 -24.06 32.24 13.63
N PHE A 125 -22.95 32.15 14.37
CA PHE A 125 -21.81 31.30 14.01
C PHE A 125 -22.20 29.82 13.93
N VAL A 126 -22.84 29.29 14.98
CA VAL A 126 -23.26 27.87 15.03
C VAL A 126 -24.38 27.58 14.03
N PRO A 127 -25.44 28.40 13.91
CA PRO A 127 -26.43 28.27 12.84
C PRO A 127 -25.81 28.18 11.45
N LEU A 128 -24.88 29.08 11.11
CA LEU A 128 -24.24 29.07 9.79
C LEU A 128 -23.35 27.84 9.58
N LEU A 129 -22.66 27.36 10.62
CA LEU A 129 -21.85 26.14 10.56
C LEU A 129 -22.70 24.91 10.21
N ILE A 130 -23.91 24.82 10.77
CA ILE A 130 -24.86 23.73 10.47
C ILE A 130 -25.51 23.94 9.10
N GLN A 131 -25.98 25.16 8.81
CA GLN A 131 -26.64 25.50 7.55
C GLN A 131 -25.69 25.34 6.35
N GLY A 132 -24.38 25.45 6.56
CA GLY A 132 -23.37 25.20 5.55
C GLY A 132 -23.43 23.81 4.91
N PHE A 133 -24.05 22.82 5.56
CA PHE A 133 -24.32 21.49 4.98
C PHE A 133 -25.47 21.49 3.96
N ASP A 134 -26.10 22.63 3.69
CA ASP A 134 -26.97 22.82 2.53
C ASP A 134 -26.10 23.03 1.28
N PRO A 135 -26.23 22.19 0.23
CA PRO A 135 -25.49 22.36 -1.03
C PRO A 135 -25.67 23.75 -1.67
N GLY A 136 -26.83 24.38 -1.48
CA GLY A 136 -27.10 25.73 -1.97
C GLY A 136 -26.21 26.79 -1.33
N VAL A 137 -25.90 26.64 -0.04
CA VAL A 137 -24.98 27.54 0.69
C VAL A 137 -23.56 27.37 0.17
N ILE A 138 -23.09 26.13 -0.03
CA ILE A 138 -21.77 25.85 -0.59
C ILE A 138 -21.64 26.45 -1.99
N ILE A 139 -22.63 26.22 -2.87
CA ILE A 139 -22.62 26.77 -4.24
C ILE A 139 -22.64 28.30 -4.22
N GLY A 140 -23.47 28.90 -3.36
CA GLY A 140 -23.51 30.36 -3.18
C GLY A 140 -22.16 30.92 -2.72
N TRP A 141 -21.53 30.27 -1.75
CA TRP A 141 -20.21 30.62 -1.24
C TRP A 141 -19.13 30.50 -2.32
N MET A 142 -19.10 29.39 -3.07
CA MET A 142 -18.17 29.20 -4.19
C MET A 142 -18.35 30.29 -5.27
N LYS A 143 -19.58 30.69 -5.57
CA LYS A 143 -19.86 31.79 -6.51
C LYS A 143 -19.31 33.12 -6.00
N GLY A 144 -19.51 33.44 -4.71
CA GLY A 144 -18.95 34.64 -4.09
C GLY A 144 -17.43 34.66 -4.15
N ILE A 145 -16.77 33.53 -3.87
CA ILE A 145 -15.31 33.43 -4.02
C ILE A 145 -14.89 33.60 -5.48
N PHE A 146 -15.65 33.02 -6.42
CA PHE A 146 -15.35 33.13 -7.83
C PHE A 146 -15.46 34.58 -8.32
N THR A 147 -16.43 35.35 -7.84
CA THR A 147 -16.62 36.75 -8.25
C THR A 147 -15.62 37.68 -7.57
N ASP A 148 -15.54 37.59 -6.25
CA ASP A 148 -14.91 38.63 -5.42
C ASP A 148 -13.53 38.21 -4.91
N GLY A 149 -13.25 36.91 -4.88
CA GLY A 149 -12.06 36.35 -4.25
C GLY A 149 -12.10 36.45 -2.73
N ILE A 150 -11.33 35.59 -2.05
CA ILE A 150 -11.23 35.61 -0.58
C ILE A 150 -9.79 35.73 -0.05
N TRP A 151 -8.78 35.52 -0.91
CA TRP A 151 -7.37 35.59 -0.50
C TRP A 151 -6.51 36.17 -1.62
N ALA A 152 -5.58 37.07 -1.30
CA ALA A 152 -4.54 37.54 -2.21
C ALA A 152 -3.22 36.80 -2.00
N MET A 153 -2.49 36.49 -3.08
CA MET A 153 -1.10 36.03 -2.97
C MET A 153 -0.16 37.24 -2.85
N GLY A 154 0.26 37.58 -1.62
CA GLY A 154 1.16 38.69 -1.34
C GLY A 154 0.48 40.06 -1.49
N ALA A 155 1.14 41.02 -2.14
CA ALA A 155 0.61 42.38 -2.38
C ALA A 155 -0.34 42.48 -3.60
N GLY A 156 -0.76 41.35 -4.17
CA GLY A 156 -1.62 41.29 -5.35
C GLY A 156 -3.11 41.42 -5.05
N ALA A 157 -3.92 41.38 -6.10
CA ALA A 157 -5.38 41.29 -5.99
C ALA A 157 -5.81 39.92 -5.44
N ALA A 158 -7.01 39.85 -4.86
CA ALA A 158 -7.60 38.59 -4.42
C ALA A 158 -7.74 37.62 -5.59
N LEU A 159 -7.42 36.35 -5.36
CA LEU A 159 -7.55 35.29 -6.33
C LEU A 159 -9.04 34.98 -6.54
N SER A 160 -9.53 35.27 -7.74
CA SER A 160 -10.90 35.06 -8.17
C SER A 160 -10.95 34.37 -9.54
N GLY A 161 -12.16 34.11 -10.03
CA GLY A 161 -12.42 33.53 -11.34
C GLY A 161 -11.81 32.14 -11.52
N TRP A 162 -11.33 31.86 -12.73
CA TRP A 162 -10.76 30.57 -13.11
C TRP A 162 -9.47 30.22 -12.36
N GLY A 163 -8.73 31.21 -11.86
CA GLY A 163 -7.56 30.97 -11.03
C GLY A 163 -7.91 30.26 -9.72
N ALA A 164 -9.01 30.68 -9.07
CA ALA A 164 -9.52 30.01 -7.87
C ALA A 164 -9.99 28.58 -8.17
N VAL A 165 -10.70 28.38 -9.27
CA VAL A 165 -11.17 27.05 -9.71
C VAL A 165 -10.00 26.10 -9.94
N ALA A 166 -8.93 26.56 -10.58
CA ALA A 166 -7.74 25.74 -10.82
C ALA A 166 -7.11 25.26 -9.51
N ILE A 167 -7.06 26.11 -8.48
CA ILE A 167 -6.57 25.73 -7.14
C ILE A 167 -7.49 24.69 -6.51
N TRP A 168 -8.81 24.86 -6.55
CA TRP A 168 -9.74 23.88 -5.98
C TRP A 168 -9.65 22.51 -6.65
N VAL A 169 -9.49 22.49 -7.98
CA VAL A 169 -9.31 21.24 -8.72
C VAL A 169 -7.99 20.57 -8.34
N LEU A 170 -6.90 21.34 -8.22
CA LEU A 170 -5.60 20.81 -7.79
C LEU A 170 -5.66 20.28 -6.34
N GLU A 171 -6.28 21.03 -5.44
CA GLU A 171 -6.48 20.65 -4.04
C GLU A 171 -7.30 19.36 -3.93
N ALA A 172 -8.43 19.28 -4.63
CA ALA A 172 -9.24 18.06 -4.69
C ALA A 172 -8.43 16.89 -5.26
N ALA A 173 -7.70 17.09 -6.37
CA ALA A 173 -6.87 16.04 -6.96
C ALA A 173 -5.79 15.54 -5.99
N LEU A 174 -5.17 16.43 -5.22
CA LEU A 174 -4.19 16.08 -4.20
C LEU A 174 -4.83 15.30 -3.05
N ILE A 175 -5.95 15.75 -2.49
CA ILE A 175 -6.65 15.07 -1.39
C ILE A 175 -7.10 13.68 -1.83
N PHE A 176 -7.81 13.57 -2.96
CA PHE A 176 -8.34 12.29 -3.43
C PHE A 176 -7.23 11.35 -3.93
N GLY A 177 -6.22 11.88 -4.62
CA GLY A 177 -5.08 11.09 -5.10
C GLY A 177 -4.26 10.51 -3.97
N THR A 178 -3.91 11.33 -2.97
CA THR A 178 -3.16 10.85 -1.79
C THR A 178 -4.00 9.91 -0.92
N ALA A 179 -5.30 10.17 -0.75
CA ALA A 179 -6.21 9.24 -0.08
C ALA A 179 -6.28 7.89 -0.79
N PHE A 180 -6.37 7.88 -2.12
CA PHE A 180 -6.38 6.66 -2.90
C PHE A 180 -5.11 5.84 -2.71
N VAL A 181 -3.94 6.46 -2.92
CA VAL A 181 -2.64 5.76 -2.82
C VAL A 181 -2.43 5.22 -1.41
N SER A 182 -2.58 6.07 -0.39
CA SER A 182 -2.37 5.68 1.00
C SER A 182 -3.42 4.69 1.52
N GLY A 183 -4.67 4.80 1.07
CA GLY A 183 -5.74 3.88 1.45
C GLY A 183 -5.59 2.51 0.83
N MET A 184 -5.18 2.43 -0.43
CA MET A 184 -4.88 1.14 -1.07
C MET A 184 -3.63 0.49 -0.49
N ALA A 185 -2.61 1.29 -0.14
CA ALA A 185 -1.45 0.79 0.58
C ALA A 185 -1.82 0.25 1.98
N ALA A 186 -2.61 0.99 2.76
CA ALA A 186 -3.05 0.59 4.10
C ALA A 186 -4.01 -0.60 4.11
N TYR A 187 -4.85 -0.75 3.08
CA TYR A 187 -5.68 -1.95 2.88
C TYR A 187 -4.81 -3.19 2.57
N GLY A 188 -3.74 -2.99 1.80
CA GLY A 188 -2.77 -4.02 1.46
C GLY A 188 -3.27 -5.01 0.40
N ASN A 189 -2.43 -6.02 0.13
CA ASN A 189 -2.70 -7.04 -0.89
C ASN A 189 -2.71 -8.47 -0.34
N ARG A 190 -2.68 -8.63 0.99
CA ARG A 190 -2.54 -9.93 1.66
C ARG A 190 -3.65 -10.90 1.23
N PRO A 191 -3.33 -12.18 1.03
CA PRO A 191 -4.34 -13.20 0.82
C PRO A 191 -5.26 -13.34 2.04
N PHE A 192 -6.48 -13.77 1.79
CA PHE A 192 -7.47 -14.04 2.83
C PHE A 192 -7.84 -15.52 2.80
N CYS A 193 -7.62 -16.21 3.91
CA CYS A 193 -8.09 -17.56 4.12
C CYS A 193 -9.60 -17.54 4.40
N GLU A 194 -10.39 -18.02 3.45
CA GLU A 194 -11.85 -18.08 3.57
C GLU A 194 -12.30 -19.12 4.61
N HIS A 195 -11.53 -20.19 4.82
CA HIS A 195 -11.82 -21.23 5.81
C HIS A 195 -11.71 -20.68 7.24
N CYS A 196 -10.58 -20.04 7.55
CA CYS A 196 -10.30 -19.50 8.89
C CYS A 196 -10.82 -18.06 9.09
N HIS A 197 -11.42 -17.47 8.05
CA HIS A 197 -11.88 -16.08 8.02
C HIS A 197 -10.85 -15.07 8.51
N ARG A 198 -9.60 -15.20 8.08
CA ARG A 198 -8.49 -14.30 8.48
C ARG A 198 -7.57 -13.97 7.32
N TRP A 199 -6.89 -12.84 7.42
CA TRP A 199 -5.77 -12.52 6.53
C TRP A 199 -4.62 -13.49 6.82
N ASN A 200 -3.90 -13.86 5.78
CA ASN A 200 -2.66 -14.61 5.89
C ASN A 200 -1.58 -13.71 6.48
N ASP A 201 -0.64 -14.35 7.17
CA ASP A 201 0.57 -13.71 7.65
C ASP A 201 1.61 -13.85 6.53
N GLU A 202 2.25 -12.74 6.15
CA GLU A 202 3.22 -12.71 5.06
C GLU A 202 4.61 -12.58 5.67
N THR A 203 5.50 -13.53 5.37
CA THR A 203 6.92 -13.44 5.73
C THR A 203 7.60 -12.49 4.76
N GLU A 204 8.17 -11.43 5.32
CA GLU A 204 9.10 -10.57 4.59
C GLU A 204 10.40 -11.34 4.40
N GLU A 205 10.96 -11.32 3.19
CA GLU A 205 12.29 -11.86 2.87
C GLU A 205 12.50 -13.35 3.23
N LEU A 206 11.64 -14.27 2.74
CA LEU A 206 11.86 -15.72 2.93
C LEU A 206 13.23 -16.15 2.35
N ALA A 207 13.54 -15.69 1.13
CA ALA A 207 14.84 -15.90 0.49
C ALA A 207 15.17 -14.75 -0.45
N VAL A 208 16.45 -14.40 -0.50
CA VAL A 208 17.01 -13.48 -1.50
C VAL A 208 17.79 -14.29 -2.52
N LEU A 209 17.34 -14.26 -3.78
CA LEU A 209 17.91 -15.03 -4.88
C LEU A 209 18.65 -14.09 -5.84
N PRO A 210 19.96 -14.26 -6.07
CA PRO A 210 20.75 -13.44 -6.99
C PRO A 210 20.47 -13.82 -8.46
N VAL A 211 19.21 -13.82 -8.86
CA VAL A 211 18.73 -14.36 -10.14
C VAL A 211 18.03 -13.29 -10.97
N SER A 212 17.97 -13.49 -12.27
CA SER A 212 17.31 -12.53 -13.17
C SER A 212 15.78 -12.53 -12.98
N THR A 213 15.18 -11.34 -13.00
CA THR A 213 13.71 -11.16 -13.00
C THR A 213 13.06 -11.65 -14.30
N THR A 214 13.84 -11.86 -15.36
CA THR A 214 13.38 -12.30 -16.69
C THR A 214 13.68 -13.77 -16.99
N ASP A 215 14.14 -14.54 -16.01
CA ASP A 215 14.46 -15.96 -16.19
C ASP A 215 13.23 -16.77 -16.68
N PRO A 216 13.34 -17.59 -17.74
CA PRO A 216 12.24 -18.39 -18.25
C PRO A 216 11.71 -19.44 -17.23
N ALA A 217 12.49 -19.81 -16.22
CA ALA A 217 12.07 -20.70 -15.14
C ALA A 217 10.88 -20.13 -14.35
N TRP A 218 10.70 -18.81 -14.29
CA TRP A 218 9.54 -18.18 -13.64
C TRP A 218 8.21 -18.62 -14.25
N MET A 219 8.18 -18.87 -15.56
CA MET A 219 6.98 -19.39 -16.23
C MET A 219 6.71 -20.86 -15.85
N GLN A 220 7.76 -21.66 -15.60
CA GLN A 220 7.59 -23.03 -15.12
C GLN A 220 7.03 -23.07 -13.70
N ILE A 221 7.52 -22.17 -12.84
CA ILE A 221 7.04 -22.02 -11.45
C ILE A 221 5.57 -21.63 -11.44
N ARG A 222 5.16 -20.65 -12.26
CA ARG A 222 3.74 -20.27 -12.41
C ARG A 222 2.83 -21.42 -12.85
N ASN A 223 3.37 -22.39 -13.57
CA ASN A 223 2.66 -23.59 -14.02
C ASN A 223 2.73 -24.75 -12.99
N GLY A 224 3.33 -24.53 -11.82
CA GLY A 224 3.42 -25.50 -10.72
C GLY A 224 4.63 -26.40 -10.71
N ASN A 225 5.59 -26.17 -11.60
CA ASN A 225 6.87 -26.87 -11.55
C ASN A 225 7.86 -26.12 -10.64
N PHE A 226 7.77 -26.35 -9.33
CA PHE A 226 8.63 -25.69 -8.34
C PHE A 226 10.08 -26.17 -8.37
N ASP A 227 10.36 -27.35 -8.94
CA ASP A 227 11.75 -27.79 -9.19
C ASP A 227 12.51 -26.83 -10.13
N ALA A 228 11.81 -26.00 -10.89
CA ALA A 228 12.43 -24.96 -11.70
C ALA A 228 13.13 -23.87 -10.86
N LEU A 229 12.82 -23.72 -9.57
CA LEU A 229 13.57 -22.84 -8.66
C LEU A 229 15.06 -23.23 -8.60
N LYS A 230 15.35 -24.53 -8.61
CA LYS A 230 16.72 -25.08 -8.61
C LYS A 230 17.47 -24.84 -9.92
N LYS A 231 16.77 -24.38 -10.96
CA LYS A 231 17.31 -24.15 -12.31
C LYS A 231 17.45 -22.67 -12.64
N LEU A 232 17.11 -21.78 -11.70
CA LEU A 232 17.26 -20.34 -11.87
C LEU A 232 18.73 -19.99 -12.10
N GLN A 233 18.98 -19.14 -13.08
CA GLN A 233 20.31 -18.71 -13.43
C GLN A 233 20.71 -17.50 -12.58
N ILE A 234 21.91 -17.58 -12.00
CA ILE A 234 22.52 -16.46 -11.28
C ILE A 234 22.76 -15.32 -12.28
N ALA A 235 22.29 -14.12 -11.93
CA ALA A 235 22.53 -12.92 -12.71
C ALA A 235 23.93 -12.37 -12.43
N SER A 236 24.62 -11.90 -13.47
CA SER A 236 25.93 -11.24 -13.33
C SER A 236 25.87 -9.95 -12.50
N ASP A 237 24.72 -9.29 -12.48
CA ASP A 237 24.52 -7.97 -11.88
C ASP A 237 23.79 -8.08 -10.52
N SER A 238 24.06 -9.15 -9.77
CA SER A 238 23.30 -9.50 -8.56
C SER A 238 23.39 -8.47 -7.42
N ASP A 239 24.40 -7.59 -7.45
CA ASP A 239 24.58 -6.52 -6.45
C ASP A 239 23.55 -5.39 -6.58
N VAL A 240 22.99 -5.20 -7.77
CA VAL A 240 22.01 -4.12 -8.05
C VAL A 240 20.60 -4.65 -8.32
N ALA A 241 20.46 -5.93 -8.64
CA ALA A 241 19.17 -6.56 -8.86
C ALA A 241 19.13 -8.01 -8.38
N TYR A 242 18.07 -8.36 -7.66
CA TYR A 242 17.84 -9.71 -7.15
C TYR A 242 16.33 -10.01 -7.10
N VAL A 243 15.97 -11.24 -6.76
CA VAL A 243 14.57 -11.64 -6.54
C VAL A 243 14.37 -12.03 -5.09
N GLU A 244 13.35 -11.45 -4.46
CA GLU A 244 12.90 -11.80 -3.14
C GLU A 244 11.72 -12.77 -3.23
N LEU A 245 11.83 -13.92 -2.56
CA LEU A 245 10.70 -14.80 -2.33
C LEU A 245 9.99 -14.38 -1.04
N ARG A 246 8.65 -14.29 -1.08
CA ARG A 246 7.80 -14.08 0.09
C ARG A 246 6.77 -15.18 0.18
N LEU A 247 6.48 -15.64 1.39
CA LEU A 247 5.43 -16.62 1.64
C LEU A 247 4.30 -15.96 2.41
N ALA A 248 3.06 -16.24 2.03
CA ALA A 248 1.89 -15.85 2.78
C ALA A 248 1.10 -17.10 3.18
N ASP A 249 1.13 -17.45 4.46
CA ASP A 249 0.51 -18.66 4.99
C ASP A 249 -0.62 -18.35 5.99
N CYS A 250 -1.52 -19.33 6.15
CA CYS A 250 -2.52 -19.29 7.20
C CYS A 250 -1.97 -19.97 8.45
N PRO A 251 -1.90 -19.30 9.61
CA PRO A 251 -1.32 -19.88 10.83
C PRO A 251 -2.21 -20.94 11.48
N THR A 252 -3.41 -21.19 10.94
CA THR A 252 -4.41 -22.08 11.54
C THR A 252 -4.85 -23.24 10.67
N CYS A 253 -4.50 -23.25 9.37
CA CYS A 253 -4.82 -24.35 8.48
C CYS A 253 -3.82 -24.47 7.34
N ASP A 254 -3.90 -25.57 6.61
CA ASP A 254 -3.00 -25.93 5.52
C ASP A 254 -3.60 -25.66 4.13
N GLU A 255 -4.77 -25.01 4.08
CA GLU A 255 -5.56 -24.80 2.87
C GLU A 255 -5.21 -23.49 2.12
N SER A 256 -4.39 -22.63 2.72
CA SER A 256 -4.19 -21.26 2.24
C SER A 256 -2.75 -20.82 2.40
N ASP A 257 -1.91 -21.32 1.48
CA ASP A 257 -0.50 -20.96 1.36
C ASP A 257 -0.23 -20.37 -0.03
N TYR A 258 0.53 -19.29 -0.07
CA TYR A 258 0.85 -18.60 -1.31
C TYR A 258 2.31 -18.17 -1.38
N LEU A 259 2.92 -18.32 -2.55
CA LEU A 259 4.25 -17.85 -2.87
C LEU A 259 4.19 -16.57 -3.71
N SER A 260 5.05 -15.60 -3.42
CA SER A 260 5.30 -14.44 -4.27
C SER A 260 6.78 -14.40 -4.64
N ALA A 261 7.09 -13.95 -5.85
CA ALA A 261 8.44 -13.63 -6.30
C ALA A 261 8.46 -12.17 -6.75
N ILE A 262 9.30 -11.37 -6.10
CA ILE A 262 9.35 -9.92 -6.26
C ILE A 262 10.76 -9.55 -6.72
N GLY A 263 10.87 -9.01 -7.93
CA GLY A 263 12.11 -8.46 -8.43
C GLY A 263 12.45 -7.17 -7.70
N ILE A 264 13.65 -7.10 -7.17
CA ILE A 264 14.18 -5.93 -6.48
C ILE A 264 15.27 -5.31 -7.35
N THR A 265 15.20 -4.00 -7.53
CA THR A 265 16.27 -3.22 -8.15
C THR A 265 16.67 -2.10 -7.20
N LEU A 266 17.95 -2.09 -6.81
CA LEU A 266 18.54 -1.07 -5.98
C LEU A 266 19.03 0.08 -6.86
N THR A 267 18.51 1.28 -6.61
CA THR A 267 18.97 2.50 -7.28
C THR A 267 19.53 3.46 -6.25
N VAL A 268 20.70 4.04 -6.50
CA VAL A 268 21.24 5.12 -5.67
C VAL A 268 20.63 6.44 -6.14
N ASP A 269 19.82 7.05 -5.30
CA ASP A 269 19.22 8.37 -5.53
C ASP A 269 19.67 9.30 -4.39
N GLU A 270 20.36 10.38 -4.74
CA GLU A 270 20.93 11.34 -3.77
C GLU A 270 21.80 10.72 -2.65
N GLY A 271 22.52 9.63 -2.96
CA GLY A 271 23.35 8.91 -2.00
C GLY A 271 22.59 7.96 -1.06
N GLN A 272 21.28 7.81 -1.24
CA GLN A 272 20.44 6.83 -0.53
C GLN A 272 20.09 5.66 -1.45
N LEU A 273 20.17 4.44 -0.93
CA LEU A 273 19.71 3.25 -1.64
C LEU A 273 18.18 3.19 -1.61
N LYS A 274 17.57 3.17 -2.80
CA LYS A 274 16.12 3.03 -2.98
C LYS A 274 15.81 1.66 -3.56
N LYS A 275 14.95 0.91 -2.87
CA LYS A 275 14.42 -0.40 -3.29
C LYS A 275 13.23 -0.18 -4.23
N ASN A 276 13.36 -0.57 -5.49
CA ASN A 276 12.24 -0.61 -6.42
C ASN A 276 11.76 -2.07 -6.55
N GLU A 277 10.49 -2.31 -6.22
CA GLU A 277 9.88 -3.63 -6.28
C GLU A 277 9.07 -3.80 -7.57
N THR A 278 9.24 -4.93 -8.25
CA THR A 278 8.44 -5.35 -9.40
C THR A 278 7.93 -6.77 -9.18
N ASP A 279 6.61 -6.93 -9.10
CA ASP A 279 6.02 -8.26 -8.93
C ASP A 279 6.31 -9.13 -10.17
N ILE A 280 7.13 -10.18 -10.02
CA ILE A 280 7.24 -11.23 -11.05
C ILE A 280 5.93 -12.00 -11.01
N PHE A 281 5.56 -12.56 -9.86
CA PHE A 281 4.21 -13.01 -9.61
C PHE A 281 3.88 -12.82 -8.14
N ARG A 282 2.59 -12.71 -7.83
CA ARG A 282 2.14 -12.43 -6.48
C ARG A 282 1.07 -13.40 -6.05
N HIS A 283 1.30 -14.02 -4.90
CA HIS A 283 0.39 -14.94 -4.23
C HIS A 283 -0.06 -16.11 -5.12
N LEU A 284 0.88 -16.82 -5.73
CA LEU A 284 0.64 -18.10 -6.41
C LEU A 284 0.30 -19.16 -5.37
N SER A 285 -0.84 -19.84 -5.49
CA SER A 285 -1.25 -20.88 -4.54
C SER A 285 -0.26 -22.05 -4.54
N VAL A 286 0.15 -22.50 -3.36
CA VAL A 286 1.03 -23.67 -3.19
C VAL A 286 0.41 -24.66 -2.20
N THR A 287 0.75 -25.94 -2.32
CA THR A 287 0.39 -26.94 -1.32
C THR A 287 1.31 -26.85 -0.11
N ARG A 288 0.90 -27.46 1.01
CA ARG A 288 1.71 -27.55 2.23
C ARG A 288 3.09 -28.16 1.99
N ALA A 289 3.11 -29.28 1.27
CA ALA A 289 4.35 -29.97 0.89
C ALA A 289 5.25 -29.09 0.01
N GLN A 290 4.69 -28.40 -0.98
CA GLN A 290 5.45 -27.46 -1.82
C GLN A 290 6.00 -26.29 -1.01
N ARG A 291 5.23 -25.79 -0.04
CA ARG A 291 5.66 -24.72 0.85
C ARG A 291 6.84 -25.17 1.71
N ASP A 292 6.78 -26.37 2.28
CA ASP A 292 7.89 -26.94 3.05
C ASP A 292 9.15 -27.10 2.18
N GLU A 293 9.01 -27.63 0.95
CA GLU A 293 10.12 -27.71 0.00
C GLU A 293 10.74 -26.35 -0.35
N ILE A 294 9.90 -25.30 -0.49
CA ILE A 294 10.37 -23.93 -0.75
C ILE A 294 11.08 -23.35 0.48
N VAL A 295 10.60 -23.62 1.69
CA VAL A 295 11.23 -23.17 2.94
C VAL A 295 12.59 -23.85 3.13
N ASP A 296 12.68 -25.16 2.88
CA ASP A 296 13.95 -25.89 2.95
C ASP A 296 14.94 -25.38 1.90
N PHE A 297 14.46 -25.12 0.67
CA PHE A 297 15.27 -24.49 -0.37
C PHE A 297 15.76 -23.10 0.04
N ALA A 298 14.88 -22.27 0.61
CA ALA A 298 15.22 -20.94 1.10
C ALA A 298 16.29 -20.97 2.19
N ALA A 299 16.16 -21.89 3.14
CA ALA A 299 17.14 -22.08 4.22
C ALA A 299 18.52 -22.51 3.65
N ALA A 300 18.54 -23.47 2.73
CA ALA A 300 19.78 -23.91 2.09
C ALA A 300 20.45 -22.80 1.26
N MET A 301 19.66 -21.92 0.63
CA MET A 301 20.20 -20.77 -0.10
C MET A 301 20.75 -19.69 0.83
N ALA A 302 20.08 -19.43 1.95
CA ALA A 302 20.59 -18.49 2.96
C ALA A 302 21.94 -18.96 3.51
N GLU A 303 22.08 -20.25 3.82
CA GLU A 303 23.34 -20.85 4.28
C GLU A 303 24.44 -20.75 3.21
N ALA A 304 24.13 -21.07 1.96
CA ALA A 304 25.10 -20.99 0.86
C ALA A 304 25.58 -19.54 0.62
N VAL A 305 24.67 -18.56 0.67
CA VAL A 305 25.02 -17.14 0.52
C VAL A 305 25.92 -16.67 1.67
N GLN A 306 25.66 -17.14 2.89
CA GLN A 306 26.51 -16.82 4.04
C GLN A 306 27.93 -17.38 3.86
N LEU A 307 28.06 -18.65 3.44
CA LEU A 307 29.37 -19.27 3.19
C LEU A 307 30.15 -18.53 2.10
N MET A 308 29.50 -18.13 1.00
CA MET A 308 30.17 -17.37 -0.06
C MET A 308 30.70 -16.02 0.43
N LYS A 309 29.95 -15.33 1.30
CA LYS A 309 30.41 -14.06 1.89
C LYS A 309 31.59 -14.25 2.83
N GLU A 310 31.56 -15.28 3.67
CA GLU A 310 32.68 -15.61 4.57
C GLU A 310 33.96 -15.97 3.78
N GLU A 311 33.83 -16.70 2.67
CA GLU A 311 34.95 -17.00 1.77
C GLU A 311 35.50 -15.73 1.09
N GLU A 312 34.64 -14.83 0.63
CA GLU A 312 35.06 -13.56 0.02
C GLU A 312 35.76 -12.63 1.01
N GLU A 313 35.24 -12.52 2.24
CA GLU A 313 35.87 -11.74 3.31
C GLU A 313 37.24 -12.31 3.68
N ALA A 314 37.37 -13.65 3.81
CA ALA A 314 38.64 -14.30 4.09
C ALA A 314 39.69 -14.10 2.97
N LEU A 315 39.25 -14.10 1.70
CA LEU A 315 40.12 -13.82 0.56
C LEU A 315 40.58 -12.36 0.53
N ASN A 316 39.69 -11.42 0.85
CA ASN A 316 40.02 -10.00 0.93
C ASN A 316 40.99 -9.70 2.08
N GLU A 317 40.79 -10.31 3.26
CA GLU A 317 41.71 -10.16 4.40
C GLU A 317 43.11 -10.72 4.08
N ALA A 318 43.19 -11.86 3.38
CA ALA A 318 44.46 -12.44 2.95
C ALA A 318 45.18 -11.59 1.87
N ALA A 319 44.45 -10.81 1.08
CA ALA A 319 45.02 -9.92 0.06
C ALA A 319 45.56 -8.61 0.64
N ASP A 320 45.03 -8.15 1.78
CA ASP A 320 45.45 -6.93 2.47
C ASP A 320 46.63 -7.15 3.44
N ASP A 321 47.10 -8.39 3.62
CA ASP A 321 48.29 -8.68 4.43
C ASP A 321 49.54 -8.15 3.69
N PRO A 322 50.22 -7.10 4.21
CA PRO A 322 51.27 -6.43 3.47
C PRO A 322 52.45 -7.38 3.26
N ILE A 323 52.79 -7.64 1.99
CA ILE A 323 54.02 -8.35 1.59
C ILE A 323 55.18 -7.76 2.40
N ASP A 324 55.73 -8.53 3.33
CA ASP A 324 56.86 -8.09 4.16
C ASP A 324 58.02 -7.76 3.22
N PRO A 325 58.42 -6.47 3.10
CA PRO A 325 59.49 -6.07 2.19
C PRO A 325 60.85 -6.66 2.58
N ASN A 326 60.97 -7.34 3.73
CA ASN A 326 62.18 -8.04 4.16
C ASN A 326 62.18 -9.54 3.88
N GLU A 327 61.17 -10.10 3.20
CA GLU A 327 61.23 -11.51 2.81
C GLU A 327 62.26 -11.69 1.68
N PRO A 328 63.35 -12.45 1.89
CA PRO A 328 64.43 -12.56 0.92
C PRO A 328 63.95 -13.31 -0.32
N ALA A 329 64.06 -12.67 -1.49
CA ALA A 329 63.76 -13.29 -2.78
C ALA A 329 64.62 -14.55 -2.98
N VAL A 330 63.95 -15.71 -3.04
CA VAL A 330 64.55 -17.02 -3.36
C VAL A 330 64.43 -17.29 -4.85
#